data_AF-A0A2X3D7R2-F1
#
_entry.id   AF-A0A2X3D7R2-F1
#
_cell.length_a   1.000
_cell.length_b   1.000
_cell.length_c   1.000
_cell.angle_alpha   90.00
_cell.angle_beta   90.00
_cell.angle_gamma   90.00
#
_symmetry.space_group_name_H-M   'P 1'
#
loop_
_entity.id
_entity.type
_entity.pdbx_description
1 polymer ?
#
loop_
_entity_poly.entity_id
_entity_poly.type
_entity_poly.pdbx_seq_one_letter_code
_entity_poly.pdbx_strand_id
1 'polypeptide(L)'
;MQGTTIKLLTGGLLMVAAAGYVQAEALQPDPAWQQGTLANGLSWQVLATPQRPSDRIEVRLSVNIGSLSEKHSAERFQPLYSPPGVDAKRQPADDAGALFMAAEY
;
A
#
# COMPACT_ATOMS: atom_id res chain seq x y z
N MET A 1 -12.65 -58.86 -26.79
CA MET A 1 -12.78 -57.39 -26.78
C MET A 1 -12.24 -56.71 -25.51
N GLN A 2 -12.05 -57.41 -24.38
CA GLN A 2 -11.59 -56.82 -23.10
C GLN A 2 -10.20 -56.14 -23.16
N GLY A 3 -9.26 -56.65 -23.98
CA GLY A 3 -7.91 -56.08 -24.10
C GLY A 3 -7.85 -54.70 -24.76
N THR A 4 -8.85 -54.35 -25.59
CA THR A 4 -8.93 -53.02 -26.22
C THR A 4 -9.43 -51.97 -25.24
N THR A 5 -10.38 -52.33 -24.37
CA THR A 5 -10.94 -51.45 -23.34
C THR A 5 -9.91 -51.05 -22.28
N ILE A 6 -9.04 -51.99 -21.86
CA ILE A 6 -7.97 -51.71 -20.89
C ILE A 6 -6.92 -50.75 -21.47
N LYS A 7 -6.57 -50.90 -22.74
CA LYS A 7 -5.63 -49.99 -23.43
C LYS A 7 -6.20 -48.57 -23.54
N LEU A 8 -7.49 -48.44 -23.83
CA LEU A 8 -8.19 -47.16 -23.89
C LEU A 8 -8.28 -46.50 -22.50
N LEU A 9 -8.59 -47.27 -21.45
CA LEU A 9 -8.60 -46.80 -20.07
C LEU A 9 -7.21 -46.32 -19.61
N THR A 10 -6.17 -47.11 -19.90
CA THR A 10 -4.79 -46.78 -19.52
C THR A 10 -4.28 -45.56 -20.28
N GLY A 11 -4.56 -45.45 -21.59
CA GLY A 11 -4.20 -44.29 -22.41
C GLY A 11 -4.98 -43.03 -22.02
N GLY A 12 -6.27 -43.17 -21.69
CA GLY A 12 -7.10 -42.06 -21.18
C GLY A 12 -6.60 -41.55 -19.83
N LEU A 13 -6.23 -42.46 -18.92
CA LEU A 13 -5.65 -42.09 -17.62
C LEU A 13 -4.26 -41.44 -17.78
N LEU A 14 -3.43 -41.92 -18.71
CA LEU A 14 -2.15 -41.31 -19.07
C LEU A 14 -2.31 -39.89 -19.65
N MET A 15 -3.32 -39.69 -20.50
CA MET A 15 -3.62 -38.37 -21.06
C MET A 15 -4.15 -37.39 -20.01
N VAL A 16 -5.00 -37.85 -19.08
CA VAL A 16 -5.47 -37.03 -17.95
C VAL A 16 -4.32 -36.69 -17.01
N ALA A 17 -3.41 -37.64 -16.75
CA ALA A 17 -2.20 -37.38 -15.98
C ALA A 17 -1.33 -36.33 -16.67
N ALA A 18 -1.04 -36.48 -17.97
CA ALA A 18 -0.22 -35.55 -18.74
C ALA A 18 -0.83 -34.13 -18.83
N ALA A 19 -2.16 -34.02 -18.96
CA ALA A 19 -2.85 -32.73 -18.99
C ALA A 19 -2.87 -32.02 -17.63
N GLY A 20 -2.78 -32.76 -16.51
CA GLY A 20 -2.69 -32.18 -15.16
C GLY A 20 -1.33 -31.53 -14.84
N TYR A 21 -0.27 -31.88 -15.58
CA TYR A 21 1.09 -31.36 -15.36
C TYR A 21 1.41 -30.06 -16.11
N VAL A 22 0.53 -29.57 -17.00
CA VAL A 22 0.65 -28.22 -17.57
C VAL A 22 0.07 -27.23 -16.57
N GLN A 23 0.71 -27.10 -15.42
CA GLN A 23 0.50 -25.98 -14.53
C GLN A 23 1.28 -24.82 -15.13
N ALA A 24 0.59 -23.70 -15.42
CA ALA A 24 1.29 -22.47 -15.75
C ALA A 24 2.21 -22.12 -14.57
N GLU A 25 3.47 -21.81 -14.85
CA GLU A 25 4.40 -21.34 -13.83
C GLU A 25 3.77 -20.12 -13.13
N ALA A 26 3.73 -20.14 -11.80
CA ALA A 26 3.21 -19.02 -11.05
C ALA A 26 4.06 -17.78 -11.37
N LEU A 27 3.43 -16.61 -11.52
CA LEU A 27 4.15 -15.35 -11.69
C LEU A 27 5.07 -15.16 -10.49
N GLN A 28 6.36 -15.30 -10.74
CA GLN A 28 7.37 -15.15 -9.70
C GLN A 28 7.51 -13.65 -9.39
N PRO A 29 7.53 -13.26 -8.11
CA PRO A 29 7.79 -11.88 -7.73
C PRO A 29 9.18 -11.46 -8.21
N ASP A 30 9.35 -10.17 -8.50
CA ASP A 30 10.61 -9.65 -9.04
C ASP A 30 11.76 -9.85 -8.02
N PRO A 31 12.81 -10.61 -8.39
CA PRO A 31 13.91 -10.94 -7.48
C PRO A 31 14.77 -9.74 -7.07
N ALA A 32 14.68 -8.60 -7.78
CA ALA A 32 15.40 -7.40 -7.42
C ALA A 32 14.81 -6.70 -6.17
N TRP A 33 13.55 -6.99 -5.83
CA TRP A 33 12.90 -6.44 -4.65
C TRP A 33 13.27 -7.22 -3.39
N GLN A 34 13.96 -6.54 -2.48
CA GLN A 34 14.13 -7.03 -1.12
C GLN A 34 12.91 -6.64 -0.31
N GLN A 35 12.31 -7.59 0.39
CA GLN A 35 11.12 -7.35 1.19
C GLN A 35 11.22 -8.05 2.54
N GLY A 36 10.55 -7.50 3.55
CA GLY A 36 10.52 -8.06 4.88
C GLY A 36 9.40 -7.49 5.73
N THR A 37 9.21 -8.07 6.91
CA THR A 37 8.28 -7.57 7.92
C THR A 37 8.99 -7.56 9.27
N LEU A 38 8.95 -6.42 9.94
CA LEU A 38 9.51 -6.24 11.27
C LEU A 38 8.61 -6.90 12.33
N ALA A 39 9.14 -7.10 13.54
CA ALA A 39 8.40 -7.73 14.64
C ALA A 39 7.13 -6.97 15.06
N ASN A 40 7.06 -5.67 14.79
CA ASN A 40 5.89 -4.82 15.05
C ASN A 40 4.82 -4.90 13.94
N GLY A 41 5.01 -5.74 12.92
CA GLY A 41 4.09 -5.89 11.79
C GLY A 41 4.30 -4.90 10.65
N LEU A 42 5.30 -4.02 10.72
CA LEU A 42 5.64 -3.11 9.62
C LEU A 42 6.32 -3.88 8.49
N SER A 43 5.69 -3.89 7.31
CA SER A 43 6.28 -4.44 6.09
C SER A 43 7.09 -3.38 5.34
N TRP A 44 8.23 -3.77 4.78
CA TRP A 44 9.13 -2.91 4.04
C TRP A 44 9.57 -3.57 2.73
N GLN A 45 9.88 -2.74 1.74
CA GLN A 45 10.37 -3.16 0.44
C GLN A 45 11.46 -2.19 -0.01
N VAL A 46 12.55 -2.72 -0.56
CA VAL A 46 13.72 -1.97 -1.04
C VAL A 46 14.14 -2.52 -2.39
N LEU A 47 14.19 -1.64 -3.39
CA LEU A 47 14.75 -1.91 -4.70
C LEU A 47 16.08 -1.17 -4.82
N ALA A 48 17.18 -1.89 -4.89
CA ALA A 48 18.49 -1.30 -5.14
C ALA A 48 18.63 -0.98 -6.63
N THR A 49 19.07 0.23 -6.97
CA THR A 49 19.31 0.67 -8.35
C THR A 49 20.79 0.98 -8.60
N PRO A 50 21.71 0.01 -8.43
CA PRO A 50 23.16 0.25 -8.58
C PRO A 50 23.54 0.76 -9.97
N GLN A 51 22.74 0.44 -10.99
CA GLN A 51 22.88 0.96 -12.35
C GLN A 51 22.70 2.48 -12.48
N ARG A 52 22.16 3.16 -11.47
CA ARG A 52 21.96 4.62 -11.44
C ARG A 52 22.42 5.20 -10.10
N PRO A 53 23.74 5.24 -9.86
CA PRO A 53 24.30 5.59 -8.55
C PRO A 53 24.08 7.06 -8.17
N SER A 54 23.89 7.94 -9.15
CA SER A 54 23.68 9.39 -8.92
C SER A 54 22.21 9.82 -8.93
N ASP A 55 21.27 8.88 -9.10
CA ASP A 55 19.84 9.19 -9.18
C ASP A 55 19.25 9.45 -7.79
N ARG A 56 18.08 10.09 -7.74
CA ARG A 56 17.42 10.43 -6.49
C ARG A 56 16.86 9.17 -5.82
N ILE A 57 17.01 9.09 -4.50
CA ILE A 57 16.37 8.04 -3.70
C ILE A 57 14.89 8.39 -3.47
N GLU A 58 14.00 7.44 -3.75
CA GLU A 58 12.58 7.55 -3.43
C GLU A 58 12.25 6.75 -2.16
N VAL A 59 11.53 7.38 -1.23
CA VAL A 59 11.01 6.74 -0.02
C VAL A 59 9.51 6.96 0.02
N ARG A 60 8.75 5.87 0.18
CA ARG A 60 7.29 5.89 0.22
C ARG A 60 6.82 5.18 1.48
N LEU A 61 5.96 5.85 2.26
CA LEU A 61 5.26 5.28 3.41
C LEU A 61 3.78 5.17 3.06
N SER A 62 3.26 3.95 3.02
CA SER A 62 1.83 3.70 2.85
C SER A 62 1.22 3.33 4.19
N VAL A 63 0.17 4.04 4.59
CA VAL A 63 -0.67 3.66 5.73
C VAL A 63 -2.02 3.27 5.16
N ASN A 64 -2.44 2.03 5.42
CA ASN A 64 -3.68 1.48 4.90
C ASN A 64 -4.90 1.96 5.72
N ILE A 65 -5.03 3.27 5.87
CA ILE A 65 -6.18 3.94 6.48
C ILE A 65 -6.60 5.09 5.56
N GLY A 66 -7.89 5.19 5.31
CA GLY A 66 -8.46 6.23 4.46
C GLY A 66 -9.83 6.67 4.97
N SER A 67 -10.51 7.50 4.20
CA SER A 67 -11.82 8.07 4.56
C SER A 67 -12.90 7.04 4.90
N LEU A 68 -12.84 5.84 4.32
CA LEU A 68 -13.75 4.74 4.67
C LEU A 68 -13.65 4.29 6.13
N SER A 69 -12.53 4.58 6.80
CA SER A 69 -12.29 4.25 8.20
C SER A 69 -12.67 5.40 9.14
N GLU A 70 -13.05 6.56 8.60
CA GLU A 70 -13.50 7.71 9.38
C GLU A 70 -14.87 7.41 10.02
N LYS A 71 -14.96 7.56 11.35
CA LYS A 71 -16.24 7.39 12.06
C LYS A 71 -17.03 8.70 11.95
N HIS A 72 -18.32 8.60 11.62
CA HIS A 72 -19.25 9.73 11.49
C HIS A 72 -19.50 10.58 12.77
N SER A 73 -18.80 10.29 13.87
CA SER A 73 -18.72 11.16 15.05
C SER A 73 -17.26 11.46 15.37
N ALA A 74 -16.55 12.10 14.44
CA ALA A 74 -15.66 13.16 14.84
C ALA A 74 -16.50 14.43 14.84
N GLU A 75 -17.05 14.81 16.00
CA GLU A 75 -17.36 16.22 16.21
C GLU A 75 -16.10 16.97 15.81
N ARG A 76 -16.23 17.78 14.76
CA ARG A 76 -15.26 18.77 14.28
C ARG A 76 -14.20 19.03 15.35
N PHE A 77 -12.97 18.55 15.14
CA PHE A 77 -11.84 18.97 15.96
C PHE A 77 -11.74 20.49 15.86
N GLN A 78 -12.30 21.19 16.84
CA GLN A 78 -12.07 22.61 16.99
C GLN A 78 -10.66 22.74 17.57
N PRO A 79 -9.78 23.54 16.97
CA PRO A 79 -8.50 23.81 17.59
C PRO A 79 -8.76 24.54 18.90
N LEU A 80 -8.60 23.82 20.01
CA LEU A 80 -8.63 24.38 21.36
C LEU A 80 -7.31 25.12 21.60
N TYR A 81 -7.14 26.25 20.93
CA TYR A 81 -6.13 27.22 21.32
C TYR A 81 -6.67 28.63 21.12
N SER A 82 -7.18 29.19 22.22
CA SER A 82 -7.36 30.63 22.35
C SER A 82 -6.17 31.14 23.17
N PRO A 83 -5.25 31.94 22.60
CA PRO A 83 -4.15 32.51 23.37
C PRO A 83 -4.70 33.44 24.46
N PRO A 84 -4.12 33.43 25.67
CA PRO A 84 -4.58 34.31 26.75
C PRO A 84 -4.26 35.76 26.38
N GLY A 85 -5.28 36.61 26.28
CA GLY A 85 -5.10 38.07 26.24
C GLY A 85 -5.56 38.80 24.97
N VAL A 86 -6.30 38.18 24.05
CA VAL A 86 -6.92 38.93 22.94
C VAL A 86 -8.36 39.28 23.30
N ASP A 87 -8.58 40.54 23.67
CA ASP A 87 -9.90 41.12 23.92
C ASP A 87 -10.83 40.89 22.73
N ALA A 88 -11.96 40.22 22.97
CA ALA A 88 -12.99 39.87 21.98
C ALA A 88 -13.78 41.07 21.40
N LYS A 89 -13.20 42.28 21.37
CA LYS A 89 -13.93 43.52 21.01
C LYS A 89 -13.32 44.32 19.87
N ARG A 90 -12.48 43.73 19.02
CA ARG A 90 -12.00 44.38 17.80
C ARG A 90 -11.80 43.38 16.66
N GLN A 91 -12.91 42.92 16.09
CA GLN A 91 -12.92 42.33 14.75
C GLN A 91 -13.66 43.32 13.85
N PRO A 92 -12.99 44.15 13.02
CA PRO A 92 -13.65 44.67 11.86
C PRO A 92 -13.93 43.46 10.95
N ALA A 93 -15.19 43.34 10.55
CA ALA A 93 -15.55 42.52 9.40
C ALA A 93 -14.69 42.98 8.22
N ASP A 94 -14.43 42.08 7.28
CA ASP A 94 -13.81 42.39 6.00
C ASP A 94 -12.27 42.40 6.07
N ASP A 95 -11.66 41.22 5.99
CA ASP A 95 -10.82 40.91 4.82
C ASP A 95 -10.21 39.50 4.88
N ALA A 96 -10.22 38.87 3.72
CA ALA A 96 -9.72 37.55 3.46
C ALA A 96 -8.19 37.50 3.49
N GLY A 97 -7.65 36.36 3.94
CA GLY A 97 -6.37 35.85 3.48
C GLY A 97 -5.11 36.61 3.91
N ALA A 98 -4.57 36.27 5.09
CA ALA A 98 -3.13 36.34 5.31
C ALA A 98 -2.73 35.49 6.53
N LEU A 99 -2.41 34.22 6.30
CA LEU A 99 -1.66 33.42 7.28
C LEU A 99 -0.17 33.69 7.06
N PHE A 100 0.38 34.64 7.80
CA PHE A 100 1.83 34.81 7.92
C PHE A 100 2.36 33.71 8.84
N MET A 101 3.08 32.74 8.28
CA MET A 101 3.83 31.75 9.04
C MET A 101 5.30 32.19 9.07
N ALA A 102 5.69 32.88 10.15
CA ALA A 102 7.10 33.01 10.51
C ALA A 102 7.44 31.81 11.39
N ALA A 103 8.14 30.83 10.83
CA ALA A 103 8.80 29.78 11.59
C ALA A 103 10.28 30.16 11.69
N GLU A 104 10.64 30.82 12.79
CA GLU A 104 12.01 30.73 13.30
C GLU A 104 12.12 29.41 14.06
N TYR A 105 12.96 28.50 13.57
CA TYR A 105 13.98 27.70 14.28
C TYR A 105 14.61 26.70 13.31
#